data_AF-A0A0L0VKE9-F1
#
_entry.id   AF-A0A0L0VKE9-F1
#
_cell.length_a   1.000
_cell.length_b   1.000
_cell.length_c   1.000
_cell.angle_alpha   90.00
_cell.angle_beta   90.00
_cell.angle_gamma   90.00
#
_symmetry.space_group_name_H-M   'P 1'
#
loop_
_entity.id
_entity.type
_entity.pdbx_description
1 polymer ?
#
loop_
_entity_poly.entity_id
_entity_poly.type
_entity_poly.pdbx_seq_one_letter_code
_entity_poly.pdbx_strand_id
1 'polypeptide(L)'
;MPISLHSHSGQFCKHATGTLESVILTAIERGFISYGLSEHMPRNRVQDLYPEESELQPSDLAEQFDRFILEAGRLKQLYSSKIGLLVGIETELIEQSNTFDLLDRTIARYRDTLDYLVGSVHHVNQIPIDFDQQTFDRAVLSFEVANHALEPAYELCEAYFDAQYRLIDRYRPEVIGHFDLCLLFRPDLDLQAAPAVWTKIESNIRLAISYGALFEVNSASIRKGWSTPYPSPPILNLIISMGGRLTLSDDSHGYDRVGLNYEKSFDYLRSNNVPTLWYLVPAVDEKSAMQPRGKVSALPIPGNWWEHTFWSHEPSAHATPTAPKDDHFEDPQNHTSSSSPSITIKLADLDSQLDSKDTKGEKFTWGQFPIDKFTNQTWYIISSSLPFWENKKNATISYSSLDNKPSGVMHDLVEYHGNLTDNPTSKRKKIEGIDRPKGDQKDSNQLAEWRWKGKGLLRLLSSDWRVIGYNLAGSSSNHEDDNKTSGPDWVITFFRQTLFTPVGIDIYARSPTSLPAELKEQLLQALRNHSSDVVSSLVGSMFDITHDLP
;
A
#
# COMPACT_ATOMS: atom_id res chain seq x y z
N MET A 1 3.29 -10.61 21.94
CA MET A 1 4.22 -10.46 20.80
C MET A 1 3.75 -11.38 19.68
N PRO A 2 4.02 -11.03 18.41
CA PRO A 2 3.48 -9.79 17.84
C PRO A 2 1.95 -9.80 18.03
N ILE A 3 1.39 -8.61 18.05
CA ILE A 3 -0.04 -8.38 18.23
C ILE A 3 -0.46 -7.29 17.26
N SER A 4 -1.66 -7.40 16.72
CA SER A 4 -2.34 -6.31 16.01
C SER A 4 -3.78 -6.29 16.47
N LEU A 5 -4.34 -5.12 16.76
CA LEU A 5 -5.76 -4.97 17.10
C LEU A 5 -6.50 -4.16 16.03
N HIS A 6 -5.92 -4.06 14.83
CA HIS A 6 -6.49 -3.28 13.76
C HIS A 6 -6.16 -3.96 12.42
N SER A 7 -7.16 -4.56 11.78
CA SER A 7 -6.99 -5.18 10.46
C SER A 7 -8.30 -5.33 9.67
N HIS A 8 -8.14 -5.42 8.36
CA HIS A 8 -9.15 -5.45 7.31
C HIS A 8 -8.84 -6.55 6.28
N SER A 9 -9.82 -6.89 5.45
CA SER A 9 -9.63 -7.87 4.38
C SER A 9 -10.36 -7.50 3.10
N GLY A 10 -9.79 -7.86 1.94
CA GLY A 10 -10.41 -7.59 0.63
C GLY A 10 -11.77 -8.27 0.42
N GLN A 11 -12.07 -9.29 1.23
CA GLN A 11 -13.39 -9.93 1.27
C GLN A 11 -14.48 -8.98 1.75
N PHE A 12 -14.15 -8.02 2.63
CA PHE A 12 -15.13 -7.14 3.30
C PHE A 12 -14.79 -5.64 3.22
N CYS A 13 -13.65 -5.25 2.63
CA CYS A 13 -13.25 -3.87 2.36
C CYS A 13 -12.77 -3.70 0.91
N LYS A 14 -13.22 -2.65 0.22
CA LYS A 14 -12.96 -2.42 -1.21
C LYS A 14 -11.52 -2.03 -1.54
N HIS A 15 -10.82 -1.42 -0.59
CA HIS A 15 -9.42 -1.01 -0.73
C HIS A 15 -8.44 -1.97 -0.01
N ALA A 16 -8.93 -3.15 0.38
CA ALA A 16 -8.14 -4.26 0.91
C ALA A 16 -8.02 -5.41 -0.10
N THR A 17 -7.15 -6.38 0.18
CA THR A 17 -6.91 -7.58 -0.63
C THR A 17 -7.05 -8.86 0.21
N GLY A 18 -7.15 -10.01 -0.46
CA GLY A 18 -7.20 -11.31 0.21
C GLY A 18 -8.52 -11.62 0.93
N THR A 19 -8.61 -12.84 1.45
CA THR A 19 -9.73 -13.26 2.32
C THR A 19 -9.42 -12.97 3.78
N LEU A 20 -10.44 -12.84 4.62
CA LEU A 20 -10.25 -12.69 6.08
C LEU A 20 -9.43 -13.87 6.65
N GLU A 21 -9.69 -15.08 6.15
CA GLU A 21 -8.93 -16.28 6.53
C GLU A 21 -7.46 -16.21 6.11
N SER A 22 -7.14 -15.68 4.92
CA SER A 22 -5.73 -15.52 4.50
C SER A 22 -4.96 -14.58 5.42
N VAL A 23 -5.59 -13.49 5.88
CA VAL A 23 -4.99 -12.56 6.84
C VAL A 23 -4.69 -13.27 8.17
N ILE A 24 -5.65 -14.06 8.67
CA ILE A 24 -5.48 -14.85 9.90
C ILE A 24 -4.38 -15.90 9.76
N LEU A 25 -4.34 -16.63 8.65
CA LEU A 25 -3.31 -17.64 8.40
C LEU A 25 -1.91 -17.03 8.36
N THR A 26 -1.75 -15.85 7.73
CA THR A 26 -0.47 -15.14 7.76
C THR A 26 -0.13 -14.63 9.15
N ALA A 27 -1.09 -14.17 9.94
CA ALA A 27 -0.85 -13.78 11.34
C ALA A 27 -0.36 -14.99 12.16
N ILE A 28 -0.96 -16.16 11.99
CA ILE A 28 -0.51 -17.41 12.63
C ILE A 28 0.91 -17.77 12.18
N GLU A 29 1.20 -17.71 10.88
CA GLU A 29 2.53 -18.01 10.32
C GLU A 29 3.60 -17.07 10.88
N ARG A 30 3.28 -15.78 11.04
CA ARG A 30 4.17 -14.77 11.64
C ARG A 30 4.21 -14.81 13.17
N GLY A 31 3.55 -15.80 13.77
CA GLY A 31 3.59 -16.07 15.22
C GLY A 31 2.78 -15.11 16.08
N PHE A 32 1.82 -14.36 15.52
CA PHE A 32 0.95 -13.47 16.30
C PHE A 32 0.20 -14.25 17.37
N ILE A 33 0.25 -13.75 18.60
CA ILE A 33 -0.48 -14.36 19.72
C ILE A 33 -1.91 -13.82 19.85
N SER A 34 -2.15 -12.61 19.37
CA SER A 34 -3.45 -11.95 19.41
C SER A 34 -3.63 -11.10 18.15
N TYR A 35 -4.79 -11.21 17.51
CA TYR A 35 -5.08 -10.51 16.27
C TYR A 35 -6.54 -10.03 16.22
N GLY A 36 -6.72 -8.74 15.95
CA GLY A 36 -8.00 -8.07 15.88
C GLY A 36 -8.55 -8.03 14.46
N LEU A 37 -9.77 -8.54 14.27
CA LEU A 37 -10.53 -8.48 13.02
C LEU A 37 -11.48 -7.28 13.14
N SER A 38 -11.14 -6.12 12.57
CA SER A 38 -11.80 -4.84 12.91
C SER A 38 -12.27 -4.11 11.66
N GLU A 39 -13.10 -4.76 10.84
CA GLU A 39 -13.57 -4.17 9.60
C GLU A 39 -14.29 -2.82 9.83
N HIS A 40 -14.24 -1.93 8.84
CA HIS A 40 -14.92 -0.63 8.93
C HIS A 40 -16.41 -0.82 9.18
N MET A 41 -16.98 0.00 10.07
CA MET A 41 -18.44 0.03 10.23
C MET A 41 -19.14 0.39 8.91
N PRO A 42 -20.34 -0.14 8.64
CA PRO A 42 -21.08 0.19 7.42
C PRO A 42 -21.52 1.66 7.44
N ARG A 43 -21.92 2.16 6.27
CA ARG A 43 -22.53 3.50 6.09
C ARG A 43 -23.97 3.36 5.64
N ASN A 44 -24.85 4.24 6.14
CA ASN A 44 -26.29 4.19 5.90
C ASN A 44 -26.83 5.34 5.02
N ARG A 45 -25.97 6.24 4.52
CA ARG A 45 -26.33 7.32 3.60
C ARG A 45 -25.48 7.26 2.34
N VAL A 46 -26.09 7.50 1.19
CA VAL A 46 -25.41 7.43 -0.12
C VAL A 46 -24.29 8.46 -0.23
N GLN A 47 -24.46 9.66 0.34
CA GLN A 47 -23.42 10.70 0.30
C GLN A 47 -22.18 10.39 1.15
N ASP A 48 -22.24 9.39 2.02
CA ASP A 48 -21.13 8.99 2.90
C ASP A 48 -20.28 7.86 2.27
N LEU A 49 -20.65 7.38 1.08
CA LEU A 49 -19.89 6.34 0.37
C LEU A 49 -18.59 6.92 -0.20
N TYR A 50 -17.51 6.15 -0.11
CA TYR A 50 -16.25 6.50 -0.76
C TYR A 50 -16.38 6.38 -2.28
N PRO A 51 -15.52 7.07 -3.06
CA PRO A 51 -15.52 6.96 -4.51
C PRO A 51 -15.42 5.53 -5.04
N GLU A 52 -14.67 4.66 -4.36
CA GLU A 52 -14.52 3.23 -4.69
C GLU A 52 -15.74 2.36 -4.36
N GLU A 53 -16.69 2.92 -3.62
CA GLU A 53 -17.97 2.29 -3.26
C GLU A 53 -19.13 2.88 -4.07
N SER A 54 -18.86 3.74 -5.07
CA SER A 54 -19.90 4.47 -5.81
C SER A 54 -20.91 3.58 -6.53
N GLU A 55 -20.56 2.31 -6.77
CA GLU A 55 -21.44 1.31 -7.39
C GLU A 55 -22.31 0.55 -6.36
N LEU A 56 -22.04 0.74 -5.07
CA LEU A 56 -22.77 0.10 -3.97
C LEU A 56 -23.90 0.99 -3.46
N GLN A 57 -24.87 0.36 -2.79
CA GLN A 57 -25.84 1.01 -1.94
C GLN A 57 -25.48 0.81 -0.46
N PRO A 58 -25.97 1.68 0.44
CA PRO A 58 -25.82 1.49 1.88
C PRO A 58 -26.27 0.10 2.39
N SER A 59 -27.29 -0.50 1.74
CA SER A 59 -27.72 -1.87 2.02
C SER A 59 -26.66 -2.92 1.69
N ASP A 60 -25.88 -2.73 0.62
CA ASP A 60 -24.83 -3.66 0.22
C ASP A 60 -23.69 -3.66 1.24
N LEU A 61 -23.33 -2.50 1.78
CA LEU A 61 -22.34 -2.38 2.86
C LEU A 61 -22.87 -3.02 4.16
N ALA A 62 -24.15 -2.83 4.48
CA ALA A 62 -24.76 -3.47 5.64
C ALA A 62 -24.75 -5.02 5.51
N GLU A 63 -25.10 -5.55 4.33
CA GLU A 63 -25.04 -6.99 4.05
C GLU A 63 -23.60 -7.53 4.00
N GLN A 64 -22.64 -6.75 3.50
CA GLN A 64 -21.23 -7.10 3.56
C GLN A 64 -20.74 -7.20 5.00
N PHE A 65 -21.13 -6.24 5.85
CA PHE A 65 -20.78 -6.24 7.26
C PHE A 65 -21.45 -7.40 8.04
N ASP A 66 -22.70 -7.75 7.71
CA ASP A 66 -23.37 -8.95 8.22
C ASP A 66 -22.57 -10.23 7.92
N ARG A 67 -22.05 -10.35 6.68
CA ARG A 67 -21.20 -11.48 6.28
C ARG A 67 -19.85 -11.47 6.98
N PHE A 68 -19.26 -10.29 7.21
CA PHE A 68 -18.03 -10.13 7.98
C PHE A 68 -18.21 -10.67 9.41
N ILE A 69 -19.24 -10.22 10.13
CA ILE A 69 -19.47 -10.65 11.52
C ILE A 69 -19.66 -12.16 11.61
N LEU A 70 -20.42 -12.75 10.68
CA LEU A 70 -20.63 -14.19 10.63
C LEU A 70 -19.33 -14.95 10.40
N GLU A 71 -18.53 -14.52 9.42
CA GLU A 71 -17.28 -15.20 9.04
C GLU A 71 -16.18 -14.99 10.09
N ALA A 72 -16.03 -13.79 10.64
CA ALA A 72 -15.12 -13.49 11.73
C ALA A 72 -15.43 -14.35 12.97
N GLY A 73 -16.71 -14.51 13.32
CA GLY A 73 -17.14 -15.37 14.41
C GLY A 73 -16.80 -16.85 14.17
N ARG A 74 -17.02 -17.35 12.94
CA ARG A 74 -16.67 -18.72 12.54
C ARG A 74 -15.15 -18.96 12.62
N LEU A 75 -14.36 -18.04 12.06
CA LEU A 75 -12.89 -18.13 12.01
C LEU A 75 -12.27 -18.00 13.42
N LYS A 76 -12.83 -17.13 14.26
CA LYS A 76 -12.46 -17.02 15.69
C LYS A 76 -12.57 -18.36 16.40
N GLN A 77 -13.66 -19.11 16.18
CA GLN A 77 -13.82 -20.45 16.76
C GLN A 77 -12.84 -21.46 16.14
N LEU A 78 -12.75 -21.48 14.80
CA LEU A 78 -11.93 -22.42 14.05
C LEU A 78 -10.44 -22.37 14.43
N TYR A 79 -9.90 -21.15 14.64
CA TYR A 79 -8.49 -20.92 14.91
C TYR A 79 -8.16 -20.65 16.39
N SER A 80 -9.14 -20.81 17.29
CA SER A 80 -9.00 -20.52 18.74
C SER A 80 -7.85 -21.26 19.44
N SER A 81 -7.44 -22.41 18.93
CA SER A 81 -6.30 -23.18 19.46
C SER A 81 -4.93 -22.72 18.94
N LYS A 82 -4.89 -21.85 17.93
CA LYS A 82 -3.67 -21.38 17.26
C LYS A 82 -3.35 -19.92 17.55
N ILE A 83 -4.36 -19.06 17.69
CA ILE A 83 -4.20 -17.61 17.85
C ILE A 83 -5.40 -17.03 18.62
N GLY A 84 -5.16 -16.02 19.45
CA GLY A 84 -6.23 -15.25 20.08
C GLY A 84 -6.88 -14.30 19.07
N LEU A 85 -8.10 -14.60 18.63
CA LEU A 85 -8.84 -13.71 17.72
C LEU A 85 -9.91 -12.92 18.47
N LEU A 86 -9.96 -11.62 18.18
CA LEU A 86 -10.99 -10.71 18.66
C LEU A 86 -11.73 -10.10 17.46
N VAL A 87 -13.06 -10.11 17.51
CA VAL A 87 -13.90 -9.48 16.50
C VAL A 87 -14.20 -8.06 16.98
N GLY A 88 -13.88 -7.08 16.15
CA GLY A 88 -14.05 -5.67 16.43
C GLY A 88 -14.76 -4.94 15.30
N ILE A 89 -14.91 -3.63 15.50
CA ILE A 89 -15.35 -2.69 14.48
C ILE A 89 -14.40 -1.51 14.53
N GLU A 90 -13.91 -1.08 13.38
CA GLU A 90 -13.34 0.26 13.27
C GLU A 90 -14.47 1.28 13.05
N THR A 91 -14.57 2.22 13.98
CA THR A 91 -15.63 3.23 13.95
C THR A 91 -15.37 4.30 12.90
N GLU A 92 -16.45 4.93 12.46
CA GLU A 92 -16.44 6.15 11.67
C GLU A 92 -17.10 7.28 12.46
N LEU A 93 -16.79 8.52 12.17
CA LEU A 93 -17.58 9.67 12.61
C LEU A 93 -17.69 10.71 11.49
N ILE A 94 -18.81 10.63 10.75
CA ILE A 94 -19.05 11.45 9.56
C ILE A 94 -20.01 12.60 9.91
N GLU A 95 -21.27 12.27 10.14
CA GLU A 95 -22.28 13.18 10.68
C GLU A 95 -22.76 12.61 12.00
N GLN A 96 -22.58 13.38 13.07
CA GLN A 96 -22.66 12.88 14.43
C GLN A 96 -23.96 12.14 14.76
N SER A 97 -25.12 12.73 14.45
CA SER A 97 -26.39 12.16 14.85
C SER A 97 -26.68 10.84 14.13
N ASN A 98 -26.47 10.82 12.81
CA ASN A 98 -26.65 9.63 11.98
C ASN A 98 -25.62 8.53 12.30
N THR A 99 -24.35 8.87 12.42
CA THR A 99 -23.29 7.91 12.75
C THR A 99 -23.56 7.27 14.10
N PHE A 100 -23.91 8.05 15.12
CA PHE A 100 -24.13 7.52 16.46
C PHE A 100 -25.33 6.58 16.51
N ASP A 101 -26.43 6.95 15.85
CA ASP A 101 -27.61 6.10 15.72
C ASP A 101 -27.31 4.79 14.96
N LEU A 102 -26.50 4.84 13.90
CA LEU A 102 -26.04 3.65 13.19
C LEU A 102 -25.15 2.76 14.06
N LEU A 103 -24.15 3.34 14.74
CA LEU A 103 -23.22 2.58 15.57
C LEU A 103 -23.93 1.95 16.78
N ASP A 104 -24.88 2.65 17.42
CA ASP A 104 -25.71 2.10 18.51
C ASP A 104 -26.47 0.85 18.05
N ARG A 105 -27.12 0.90 16.88
CA ARG A 105 -27.81 -0.26 16.29
C ARG A 105 -26.85 -1.40 15.94
N THR A 106 -25.71 -1.08 15.34
CA THR A 106 -24.69 -2.08 14.96
C THR A 106 -24.15 -2.81 16.19
N ILE A 107 -23.74 -2.07 17.23
CA ILE A 107 -23.27 -2.66 18.49
C ILE A 107 -24.37 -3.50 19.14
N ALA A 108 -25.62 -3.02 19.15
CA ALA A 108 -26.74 -3.78 19.72
C ALA A 108 -27.02 -5.07 18.93
N ARG A 109 -26.99 -5.02 17.60
CA ARG A 109 -27.26 -6.15 16.71
C ARG A 109 -26.23 -7.27 16.83
N TYR A 110 -24.95 -6.91 16.94
CA TYR A 110 -23.84 -7.87 16.98
C TYR A 110 -23.25 -8.05 18.37
N ARG A 111 -24.00 -7.70 19.42
CA ARG A 111 -23.53 -7.70 20.81
C ARG A 111 -22.86 -9.00 21.21
N ASP A 112 -23.28 -10.16 20.72
CA ASP A 112 -22.73 -11.45 21.15
C ASP A 112 -21.40 -11.80 20.48
N THR A 113 -21.21 -11.38 19.23
CA THR A 113 -19.98 -11.65 18.47
C THR A 113 -18.92 -10.56 18.66
N LEU A 114 -19.35 -9.30 18.81
CA LEU A 114 -18.46 -8.15 18.89
C LEU A 114 -17.74 -8.10 20.24
N ASP A 115 -16.42 -8.06 20.23
CA ASP A 115 -15.57 -8.03 21.43
C ASP A 115 -15.10 -6.62 21.80
N TYR A 116 -14.75 -5.80 20.81
CA TYR A 116 -14.11 -4.49 21.05
C TYR A 116 -14.37 -3.47 19.93
N LEU A 117 -14.02 -2.21 20.16
CA LEU A 117 -14.02 -1.15 19.15
C LEU A 117 -12.63 -0.54 18.96
N VAL A 118 -12.29 -0.27 17.71
CA VAL A 118 -11.21 0.65 17.33
C VAL A 118 -11.86 2.01 17.05
N GLY A 119 -11.60 2.97 17.93
CA GLY A 119 -12.17 4.31 17.89
C GLY A 119 -11.42 5.21 16.91
N SER A 120 -11.88 5.25 15.67
CA SER A 120 -11.29 6.03 14.58
C SER A 120 -12.22 7.16 14.11
N VAL A 121 -11.61 8.20 13.55
CA VAL A 121 -12.29 9.34 12.90
C VAL A 121 -11.62 9.55 11.56
N HIS A 122 -12.35 9.41 10.44
CA HIS A 122 -11.79 9.59 9.09
C HIS A 122 -12.34 10.81 8.36
N HIS A 123 -13.20 11.60 9.02
CA HIS A 123 -13.89 12.73 8.41
C HIS A 123 -13.82 13.98 9.27
N VAL A 124 -13.69 15.13 8.60
CA VAL A 124 -13.89 16.46 9.20
C VAL A 124 -14.84 17.23 8.30
N ASN A 125 -15.86 17.87 8.89
CA ASN A 125 -16.95 18.52 8.13
C ASN A 125 -17.62 17.58 7.10
N GLN A 126 -17.77 16.29 7.45
CA GLN A 126 -18.28 15.24 6.55
C GLN A 126 -17.42 15.01 5.29
N ILE A 127 -16.18 15.51 5.26
CA ILE A 127 -15.23 15.31 4.17
C ILE A 127 -14.16 14.34 4.65
N PRO A 128 -13.83 13.28 3.88
CA PRO A 128 -12.75 12.38 4.26
C PRO A 128 -11.39 13.08 4.33
N ILE A 129 -10.57 12.72 5.30
CA ILE A 129 -9.24 13.32 5.52
C ILE A 129 -8.08 12.36 5.21
N ASP A 130 -8.37 11.13 4.83
CA ASP A 130 -7.39 10.06 4.64
C ASP A 130 -7.46 9.33 3.29
N PHE A 131 -8.40 9.74 2.45
CA PHE A 131 -8.60 9.17 1.12
C PHE A 131 -7.50 9.60 0.12
N ASP A 132 -7.38 10.90 -0.14
CA ASP A 132 -6.35 11.48 -1.00
C ASP A 132 -6.05 12.94 -0.63
N GLN A 133 -4.92 13.48 -1.13
CA GLN A 133 -4.48 14.85 -0.86
C GLN A 133 -5.52 15.90 -1.28
N GLN A 134 -6.20 15.69 -2.42
CA GLN A 134 -7.17 16.66 -2.95
C GLN A 134 -8.41 16.78 -2.04
N THR A 135 -8.87 15.65 -1.52
CA THR A 135 -10.00 15.54 -0.60
C THR A 135 -9.63 16.11 0.77
N PHE A 136 -8.41 15.85 1.25
CA PHE A 136 -7.87 16.48 2.45
C PHE A 136 -7.78 18.01 2.30
N ASP A 137 -7.22 18.51 1.20
CA ASP A 137 -7.14 19.95 0.94
C ASP A 137 -8.55 20.57 0.92
N ARG A 138 -9.55 19.89 0.36
CA ARG A 138 -10.96 20.34 0.42
C ARG A 138 -11.49 20.40 1.86
N ALA A 139 -11.12 19.45 2.72
CA ALA A 139 -11.48 19.49 4.14
C ALA A 139 -10.85 20.71 4.83
N VAL A 140 -9.57 21.02 4.54
CA VAL A 140 -8.90 22.24 5.04
C VAL A 140 -9.61 23.50 4.54
N LEU A 141 -9.89 23.59 3.23
CA LEU A 141 -10.57 24.75 2.62
C LEU A 141 -12.00 24.97 3.13
N SER A 142 -12.63 23.95 3.72
CA SER A 142 -13.97 24.10 4.31
C SER A 142 -14.00 25.07 5.51
N PHE A 143 -12.82 25.38 6.08
CA PHE A 143 -12.61 26.36 7.14
C PHE A 143 -12.14 27.73 6.62
N GLU A 144 -11.97 27.96 5.32
CA GLU A 144 -11.59 29.32 4.83
C GLU A 144 -12.78 30.30 4.75
N VAL A 145 -14.01 29.77 4.79
CA VAL A 145 -15.22 30.53 4.46
C VAL A 145 -15.83 31.24 5.69
N ALA A 146 -15.43 30.87 6.92
CA ALA A 146 -15.90 31.54 8.13
C ALA A 146 -14.82 32.43 8.77
N ASN A 147 -15.24 33.33 9.67
CA ASN A 147 -14.39 34.34 10.28
C ASN A 147 -13.58 33.70 11.43
N HIS A 148 -12.54 32.98 11.05
CA HIS A 148 -11.89 31.96 11.83
C HIS A 148 -10.68 32.49 12.65
N ALA A 149 -10.39 31.84 13.79
CA ALA A 149 -9.43 32.33 14.79
C ALA A 149 -8.03 31.70 14.65
N LEU A 150 -7.93 30.58 13.94
CA LEU A 150 -6.69 29.87 13.64
C LEU A 150 -6.53 29.69 12.12
N GLU A 151 -5.33 29.29 11.68
CA GLU A 151 -5.17 28.89 10.28
C GLU A 151 -6.00 27.63 9.97
N PRO A 152 -6.56 27.48 8.76
CA PRO A 152 -7.50 26.40 8.42
C PRO A 152 -7.02 24.98 8.75
N ALA A 153 -5.72 24.70 8.66
CA ALA A 153 -5.15 23.40 9.00
C ALA A 153 -5.25 23.09 10.51
N TYR A 154 -5.03 24.08 11.38
CA TYR A 154 -5.21 23.92 12.82
C TYR A 154 -6.68 23.80 13.19
N GLU A 155 -7.59 24.47 12.48
CA GLU A 155 -9.04 24.32 12.71
C GLU A 155 -9.57 22.96 12.29
N LEU A 156 -9.04 22.40 11.19
CA LEU A 156 -9.31 21.00 10.83
C LEU A 156 -8.88 20.06 11.96
N CYS A 157 -7.67 20.25 12.50
CA CYS A 157 -7.18 19.44 13.63
C CYS A 157 -8.04 19.66 14.88
N GLU A 158 -8.45 20.90 15.15
CA GLU A 158 -9.34 21.24 16.27
C GLU A 158 -10.68 20.48 16.16
N ALA A 159 -11.32 20.55 15.00
CA ALA A 159 -12.58 19.87 14.71
C ALA A 159 -12.44 18.34 14.75
N TYR A 160 -11.30 17.81 14.29
CA TYR A 160 -10.95 16.39 14.38
C TYR A 160 -10.87 15.94 15.84
N PHE A 161 -10.12 16.63 16.70
CA PHE A 161 -9.99 16.23 18.10
C PHE A 161 -11.31 16.41 18.87
N ASP A 162 -12.15 17.38 18.50
CA ASP A 162 -13.51 17.47 19.03
C ASP A 162 -14.39 16.28 18.62
N ALA A 163 -14.30 15.84 17.36
CA ALA A 163 -15.01 14.65 16.90
C ALA A 163 -14.51 13.39 17.64
N GLN A 164 -13.20 13.25 17.78
CA GLN A 164 -12.58 12.16 18.52
C GLN A 164 -13.00 12.17 20.01
N TYR A 165 -13.04 13.33 20.68
CA TYR A 165 -13.54 13.42 22.07
C TYR A 165 -14.96 12.91 22.19
N ARG A 166 -15.87 13.35 21.30
CA ARG A 166 -17.27 12.93 21.31
C ARG A 166 -17.45 11.44 21.11
N LEU A 167 -16.65 10.84 20.22
CA LEU A 167 -16.61 9.40 19.99
C LEU A 167 -16.13 8.66 21.25
N ILE A 168 -15.01 9.11 21.84
CA ILE A 168 -14.42 8.51 23.04
C ILE A 168 -15.38 8.59 24.24
N ASP A 169 -15.97 9.75 24.48
CA ASP A 169 -16.89 9.99 25.61
C ASP A 169 -18.13 9.10 25.52
N ARG A 170 -18.71 8.98 24.33
CA ARG A 170 -19.93 8.20 24.10
C ARG A 170 -19.69 6.69 24.11
N TYR A 171 -18.67 6.22 23.38
CA TYR A 171 -18.52 4.79 23.08
C TYR A 171 -17.42 4.09 23.85
N ARG A 172 -16.48 4.84 24.42
CA ARG A 172 -15.31 4.34 25.16
C ARG A 172 -14.65 3.16 24.42
N PRO A 173 -14.12 3.36 23.20
CA PRO A 173 -13.47 2.31 22.42
C PRO A 173 -12.27 1.70 23.19
N GLU A 174 -12.07 0.37 23.10
CA GLU A 174 -10.93 -0.26 23.80
C GLU A 174 -9.59 0.11 23.18
N VAL A 175 -9.58 0.41 21.89
CA VAL A 175 -8.41 0.89 21.16
C VAL A 175 -8.75 2.25 20.58
N ILE A 176 -7.95 3.26 20.88
CA ILE A 176 -8.00 4.56 20.18
C ILE A 176 -7.21 4.39 18.90
N GLY A 177 -7.89 4.45 17.75
CA GLY A 177 -7.29 4.34 16.41
C GLY A 177 -6.42 5.55 16.08
N HIS A 178 -5.39 5.35 15.26
CA HIS A 178 -4.47 6.32 14.65
C HIS A 178 -4.70 7.78 15.09
N PHE A 179 -4.26 8.07 16.33
CA PHE A 179 -4.78 9.16 17.16
C PHE A 179 -4.73 10.54 16.49
N ASP A 180 -3.77 10.79 15.62
CA ASP A 180 -3.51 12.06 14.95
C ASP A 180 -3.57 11.95 13.42
N LEU A 181 -4.47 11.12 12.90
CA LEU A 181 -4.73 10.95 11.47
C LEU A 181 -4.95 12.29 10.73
N CYS A 182 -5.46 13.32 11.41
CA CYS A 182 -5.59 14.68 10.85
C CYS A 182 -4.28 15.28 10.31
N LEU A 183 -3.12 14.72 10.68
CA LEU A 183 -1.81 15.11 10.18
C LEU A 183 -1.38 14.36 8.92
N LEU A 184 -2.14 13.39 8.42
CA LEU A 184 -1.66 12.44 7.40
C LEU A 184 -0.96 13.11 6.20
N PHE A 185 -1.57 14.18 5.68
CA PHE A 185 -1.05 14.97 4.54
C PHE A 185 -0.30 16.26 4.96
N ARG A 186 -0.09 16.45 6.26
CA ARG A 186 0.68 17.54 6.89
C ARG A 186 1.48 17.02 8.10
N PRO A 187 2.35 16.01 7.94
CA PRO A 187 3.05 15.36 9.05
C PRO A 187 3.93 16.30 9.87
N ASP A 188 4.39 17.40 9.27
CA ASP A 188 5.28 18.38 9.89
C ASP A 188 4.53 19.54 10.59
N LEU A 189 3.19 19.52 10.63
CA LEU A 189 2.40 20.56 11.29
C LEU A 189 2.60 20.49 12.82
N ASP A 190 3.16 21.55 13.40
CA ASP A 190 3.42 21.62 14.84
C ASP A 190 2.15 21.93 15.64
N LEU A 191 1.46 20.89 16.12
CA LEU A 191 0.27 21.02 16.97
C LEU A 191 0.56 21.70 18.32
N GLN A 192 1.80 21.75 18.80
CA GLN A 192 2.15 22.44 20.05
C GLN A 192 2.13 23.97 19.88
N ALA A 193 2.25 24.46 18.64
CA ALA A 193 2.12 25.87 18.32
C ALA A 193 0.67 26.40 18.42
N ALA A 194 -0.33 25.50 18.55
CA ALA A 194 -1.75 25.84 18.71
C ALA A 194 -2.29 25.34 20.08
N PRO A 195 -2.19 26.14 21.16
CA PRO A 195 -2.58 25.71 22.50
C PRO A 195 -4.02 25.22 22.64
N ALA A 196 -4.95 25.77 21.86
CA ALA A 196 -6.35 25.34 21.84
C ALA A 196 -6.50 23.89 21.34
N VAL A 197 -5.77 23.53 20.28
CA VAL A 197 -5.73 22.17 19.73
C VAL A 197 -5.03 21.23 20.72
N TRP A 198 -3.87 21.64 21.24
CA TRP A 198 -3.11 20.85 22.21
C TRP A 198 -3.91 20.51 23.48
N THR A 199 -4.71 21.46 23.98
CA THR A 199 -5.61 21.23 25.13
C THR A 199 -6.65 20.14 24.85
N LYS A 200 -7.15 20.04 23.61
CA LYS A 200 -8.09 18.98 23.20
C LYS A 200 -7.40 17.62 23.13
N ILE A 201 -6.18 17.57 22.59
CA ILE A 201 -5.34 16.37 22.59
C ILE A 201 -5.16 15.83 24.02
N GLU A 202 -4.74 16.68 24.96
CA GLU A 202 -4.59 16.32 26.38
C GLU A 202 -5.91 15.80 26.99
N SER A 203 -7.03 16.44 26.65
CA SER A 203 -8.36 16.05 27.13
C SER A 203 -8.77 14.66 26.61
N ASN A 204 -8.56 14.38 25.33
CA ASN A 204 -8.85 13.10 24.69
C ASN A 204 -8.01 11.99 25.31
N ILE A 205 -6.69 12.22 25.48
CA ILE A 205 -5.78 11.26 26.09
C ILE A 205 -6.21 10.97 27.54
N ARG A 206 -6.51 12.01 28.33
CA ARG A 206 -6.96 11.85 29.72
C ARG A 206 -8.25 11.05 29.81
N LEU A 207 -9.19 11.31 28.91
CA LEU A 207 -10.47 10.59 28.87
C LEU A 207 -10.27 9.12 28.52
N ALA A 208 -9.50 8.81 27.48
CA ALA A 208 -9.16 7.45 27.09
C ALA A 208 -8.44 6.66 28.21
N ILE A 209 -7.49 7.31 28.90
CA ILE A 209 -6.80 6.73 30.07
C ILE A 209 -7.78 6.44 31.21
N SER A 210 -8.78 7.31 31.44
CA SER A 210 -9.69 7.20 32.58
C SER A 210 -10.49 5.89 32.63
N TYR A 211 -10.69 5.23 31.48
CA TYR A 211 -11.35 3.93 31.40
C TYR A 211 -10.42 2.81 30.93
N GLY A 212 -9.13 3.10 30.76
CA GLY A 212 -8.10 2.12 30.48
C GLY A 212 -7.93 1.74 29.01
N ALA A 213 -8.35 2.58 28.06
CA ALA A 213 -8.14 2.36 26.63
C ALA A 213 -6.67 2.09 26.29
N LEU A 214 -6.45 1.36 25.21
CA LEU A 214 -5.16 1.26 24.55
C LEU A 214 -5.06 2.33 23.47
N PHE A 215 -3.93 2.98 23.33
CA PHE A 215 -3.59 3.82 22.18
C PHE A 215 -2.78 2.97 21.22
N GLU A 216 -3.23 2.87 19.97
CA GLU A 216 -2.47 2.11 19.00
C GLU A 216 -1.23 2.86 18.52
N VAL A 217 -0.14 2.11 18.38
CA VAL A 217 1.02 2.49 17.60
C VAL A 217 0.86 1.83 16.25
N ASN A 218 0.31 2.60 15.30
CA ASN A 218 -0.14 2.10 14.02
C ASN A 218 0.90 2.38 12.93
N SER A 219 1.44 1.29 12.40
CA SER A 219 2.50 1.32 11.38
C SER A 219 2.05 1.73 9.97
N ALA A 220 0.75 1.95 9.74
CA ALA A 220 0.20 2.33 8.45
C ALA A 220 0.69 3.69 7.95
N SER A 221 0.94 4.67 8.82
CA SER A 221 1.48 5.99 8.43
C SER A 221 2.80 5.86 7.66
N ILE A 222 3.63 4.85 7.98
CA ILE A 222 4.90 4.61 7.30
C ILE A 222 4.67 4.25 5.83
N ARG A 223 3.62 3.47 5.53
CA ARG A 223 3.23 3.17 4.14
C ARG A 223 2.70 4.41 3.41
N LYS A 224 2.23 5.40 4.17
CA LYS A 224 1.72 6.67 3.67
C LYS A 224 2.80 7.77 3.60
N GLY A 225 4.07 7.41 3.83
CA GLY A 225 5.23 8.29 3.64
C GLY A 225 5.79 8.91 4.91
N TRP A 226 5.23 8.59 6.08
CA TRP A 226 5.80 9.06 7.35
C TRP A 226 7.08 8.29 7.72
N SER A 227 7.95 8.94 8.50
CA SER A 227 9.13 8.29 9.08
C SER A 227 8.82 7.50 10.35
N THR A 228 7.64 7.69 10.93
CA THR A 228 7.20 7.10 12.22
C THR A 228 5.79 6.52 12.09
N PRO A 229 5.42 5.51 12.90
CA PRO A 229 4.03 5.09 13.04
C PRO A 229 3.18 6.21 13.68
N TYR A 230 1.86 6.15 13.55
CA TYR A 230 0.99 6.91 14.45
C TYR A 230 1.16 6.40 15.88
N PRO A 231 0.96 7.23 16.92
CA PRO A 231 0.89 8.67 16.83
C PRO A 231 2.25 9.31 16.60
N SER A 232 2.28 10.54 16.08
CA SER A 232 3.49 11.36 15.90
C SER A 232 4.28 11.52 17.22
N PRO A 233 5.60 11.82 17.14
CA PRO A 233 6.47 11.87 18.33
C PRO A 233 5.98 12.77 19.46
N PRO A 234 5.49 14.00 19.23
CA PRO A 234 4.98 14.85 20.32
C PRO A 234 3.79 14.21 21.06
N ILE A 235 2.88 13.57 20.32
CA ILE A 235 1.69 12.95 20.88
C ILE A 235 2.02 11.63 21.58
N LEU A 236 2.91 10.80 21.00
CA LEU A 236 3.39 9.60 21.68
C LEU A 236 4.00 9.96 23.04
N ASN A 237 4.88 10.96 23.08
CA ASN A 237 5.52 11.41 24.31
C ASN A 237 4.50 11.91 25.34
N LEU A 238 3.46 12.64 24.89
CA LEU A 238 2.38 13.07 25.77
C LEU A 238 1.62 11.86 26.35
N ILE A 239 1.23 10.88 25.51
CA ILE A 239 0.55 9.66 25.94
C ILE A 239 1.38 8.92 27.00
N ILE A 240 2.68 8.74 26.77
CA ILE A 240 3.59 8.08 27.71
C ILE A 240 3.65 8.86 29.02
N SER A 241 3.83 10.19 28.96
CA SER A 241 3.94 11.05 30.15
C SER A 241 2.69 11.03 31.03
N MET A 242 1.52 10.80 30.43
CA MET A 242 0.23 10.72 31.13
C MET A 242 -0.11 9.31 31.62
N GLY A 243 0.74 8.31 31.33
CA GLY A 243 0.52 6.92 31.74
C GLY A 243 -0.42 6.13 30.82
N GLY A 244 -0.52 6.54 29.54
CA GLY A 244 -1.29 5.82 28.53
C GLY A 244 -0.72 4.44 28.22
N ARG A 245 -1.61 3.51 27.86
CA ARG A 245 -1.24 2.13 27.52
C ARG A 245 -1.12 2.00 26.01
N LEU A 246 0.03 1.57 25.52
CA LEU A 246 0.30 1.46 24.09
C LEU A 246 0.10 0.01 23.60
N THR A 247 -0.50 -0.16 22.42
CA THR A 247 -0.62 -1.44 21.70
C THR A 247 -0.04 -1.29 20.30
N LEU A 248 0.35 -2.40 19.65
CA LEU A 248 0.75 -2.39 18.24
C LEU A 248 -0.48 -2.63 17.34
N SER A 249 -0.47 -1.98 16.18
CA SER A 249 -1.44 -2.18 15.10
C SER A 249 -0.71 -2.08 13.75
N ASP A 250 -1.06 -2.97 12.82
CA ASP A 250 -0.58 -2.89 11.44
C ASP A 250 -1.56 -2.21 10.49
N ASP A 251 -2.84 -2.15 10.87
CA ASP A 251 -3.93 -1.68 10.01
C ASP A 251 -3.78 -2.36 8.63
N SER A 252 -3.67 -3.68 8.74
CA SER A 252 -3.42 -4.56 7.62
C SER A 252 -4.65 -4.58 6.73
N HIS A 253 -4.45 -4.36 5.44
CA HIS A 253 -5.48 -4.37 4.41
C HIS A 253 -5.30 -5.54 3.45
N GLY A 254 -4.77 -6.66 3.95
CA GLY A 254 -4.41 -7.81 3.15
C GLY A 254 -3.33 -8.66 3.80
N TYR A 255 -3.19 -9.91 3.37
CA TYR A 255 -2.22 -10.84 3.96
C TYR A 255 -0.77 -10.30 3.84
N ASP A 256 -0.47 -9.57 2.77
CA ASP A 256 0.83 -8.94 2.49
C ASP A 256 1.22 -7.85 3.49
N ARG A 257 0.24 -7.30 4.24
CA ARG A 257 0.43 -6.17 5.16
C ARG A 257 0.48 -6.57 6.64
N VAL A 258 0.27 -7.84 6.97
CA VAL A 258 0.24 -8.34 8.36
C VAL A 258 1.60 -8.11 9.06
N GLY A 259 1.69 -7.24 10.05
CA GLY A 259 2.93 -6.90 10.75
C GLY A 259 3.94 -6.10 9.89
N LEU A 260 3.52 -5.57 8.75
CA LEU A 260 4.39 -4.76 7.89
C LEU A 260 4.87 -3.51 8.63
N ASN A 261 6.14 -3.14 8.48
CA ASN A 261 6.81 -2.03 9.18
C ASN A 261 6.88 -2.15 10.72
N TYR A 262 6.69 -3.34 11.30
CA TYR A 262 6.86 -3.53 12.74
C TYR A 262 8.30 -3.30 13.21
N GLU A 263 9.31 -3.54 12.38
CA GLU A 263 10.71 -3.22 12.67
C GLU A 263 10.93 -1.72 12.96
N LYS A 264 10.35 -0.85 12.13
CA LYS A 264 10.39 0.61 12.33
C LYS A 264 9.59 1.02 13.55
N SER A 265 8.47 0.33 13.81
CA SER A 265 7.68 0.54 15.03
C SER A 265 8.46 0.14 16.28
N PHE A 266 9.27 -0.93 16.22
CA PHE A 266 10.19 -1.33 17.28
C PHE A 266 11.22 -0.25 17.55
N ASP A 267 11.91 0.24 16.52
CA ASP A 267 12.91 1.32 16.68
C ASP A 267 12.29 2.59 17.26
N TYR A 268 11.09 2.94 16.80
CA TYR A 268 10.34 4.08 17.30
C TYR A 268 9.96 3.93 18.78
N LEU A 269 9.41 2.79 19.17
CA LEU A 269 9.05 2.51 20.57
C LEU A 269 10.29 2.45 21.47
N ARG A 270 11.41 1.89 20.99
CA ARG A 270 12.69 1.81 21.71
C ARG A 270 13.30 3.18 21.93
N SER A 271 13.37 3.99 20.89
CA SER A 271 13.94 5.35 20.98
C SER A 271 13.13 6.26 21.91
N ASN A 272 11.82 6.02 22.05
CA ASN A 272 10.95 6.73 22.99
C ASN A 272 10.83 6.04 24.36
N ASN A 273 11.67 5.05 24.67
CA ASN A 273 11.74 4.36 25.97
C ASN A 273 10.39 3.78 26.43
N VAL A 274 9.59 3.22 25.52
CA VAL A 274 8.29 2.65 25.87
C VAL A 274 8.46 1.44 26.82
N PRO A 275 7.95 1.52 28.06
CA PRO A 275 8.26 0.51 29.07
C PRO A 275 7.45 -0.77 28.90
N THR A 276 6.22 -0.66 28.40
CA THR A 276 5.27 -1.78 28.35
C THR A 276 4.35 -1.61 27.17
N LEU A 277 4.21 -2.68 26.39
CA LEU A 277 3.14 -2.83 25.42
C LEU A 277 2.01 -3.65 26.03
N TRP A 278 0.79 -3.36 25.60
CA TRP A 278 -0.42 -3.99 26.07
C TRP A 278 -1.13 -4.66 24.89
N TYR A 279 -1.99 -5.64 25.19
CA TYR A 279 -2.85 -6.28 24.22
C TYR A 279 -4.17 -6.67 24.87
N LEU A 280 -5.20 -6.88 24.06
CA LEU A 280 -6.50 -7.34 24.53
C LEU A 280 -6.57 -8.86 24.52
N VAL A 281 -7.19 -9.43 25.53
CA VAL A 281 -7.59 -10.84 25.59
C VAL A 281 -9.09 -10.93 25.91
N PRO A 282 -9.76 -12.05 25.59
CA PRO A 282 -11.10 -12.30 26.13
C PRO A 282 -11.10 -12.14 27.65
N ALA A 283 -12.15 -11.53 28.21
CA ALA A 283 -12.22 -11.23 29.64
C ALA A 283 -12.03 -12.50 30.48
N VAL A 284 -11.05 -12.46 31.40
CA VAL A 284 -10.72 -13.53 32.36
C VAL A 284 -10.75 -12.94 33.76
N ASP A 285 -11.78 -13.30 34.54
CA ASP A 285 -12.02 -12.96 35.96
C ASP A 285 -11.90 -11.48 36.39
N GLU A 286 -12.50 -11.15 37.55
CA GLU A 286 -12.64 -9.78 38.11
C GLU A 286 -11.32 -9.01 38.37
N LYS A 287 -10.15 -9.67 38.25
CA LYS A 287 -8.83 -9.07 38.57
C LYS A 287 -8.15 -8.37 37.40
N SER A 288 -8.69 -8.47 36.20
CA SER A 288 -8.14 -7.82 35.02
C SER A 288 -8.79 -6.44 34.83
N ALA A 289 -8.06 -5.46 34.28
CA ALA A 289 -8.62 -4.13 34.01
C ALA A 289 -9.68 -4.25 32.91
N MET A 290 -10.92 -4.53 33.34
CA MET A 290 -12.05 -4.79 32.46
C MET A 290 -12.37 -3.54 31.67
N GLN A 291 -12.52 -3.71 30.36
CA GLN A 291 -12.83 -2.64 29.44
C GLN A 291 -14.35 -2.36 29.37
N PRO A 292 -14.79 -1.21 28.81
CA PRO A 292 -16.17 -0.73 28.89
C PRO A 292 -17.27 -1.73 28.47
N ARG A 293 -16.99 -2.64 27.53
CA ARG A 293 -17.95 -3.67 27.08
C ARG A 293 -17.94 -4.95 27.91
N GLY A 294 -16.99 -5.13 28.83
CA GLY A 294 -16.87 -6.30 29.70
C GLY A 294 -16.45 -7.61 29.00
N LYS A 295 -16.07 -7.54 27.72
CA LYS A 295 -15.75 -8.72 26.90
C LYS A 295 -14.26 -8.98 26.75
N VAL A 296 -13.46 -7.94 26.97
CA VAL A 296 -12.01 -8.00 26.84
C VAL A 296 -11.36 -7.33 28.03
N SER A 297 -10.13 -7.75 28.28
CA SER A 297 -9.25 -7.16 29.28
C SER A 297 -7.92 -6.80 28.65
N ALA A 298 -7.35 -5.68 29.07
CA ALA A 298 -6.01 -5.28 28.67
C ALA A 298 -4.98 -5.95 29.60
N LEU A 299 -4.03 -6.68 29.02
CA LEU A 299 -2.90 -7.27 29.72
C LEU A 299 -1.58 -6.70 29.21
N PRO A 300 -0.59 -6.45 30.08
CA PRO A 300 0.74 -6.10 29.64
C PRO A 300 1.39 -7.32 28.97
N ILE A 301 2.16 -7.09 27.90
CA ILE A 301 3.02 -8.12 27.34
C ILE A 301 4.05 -8.50 28.42
N PRO A 302 4.17 -9.80 28.78
CA PRO A 302 5.08 -10.22 29.84
C PRO A 302 6.55 -9.93 29.51
N GLY A 303 7.29 -9.52 30.53
CA GLY A 303 8.72 -9.23 30.41
C GLY A 303 9.03 -8.00 29.55
N ASN A 304 10.25 -7.95 29.06
CA ASN A 304 10.72 -6.90 28.18
C ASN A 304 10.24 -7.20 26.75
N TRP A 305 9.25 -6.46 26.27
CA TRP A 305 8.67 -6.71 24.94
C TRP A 305 9.71 -6.68 23.81
N TRP A 306 10.79 -5.91 23.98
CA TRP A 306 11.90 -5.80 23.02
C TRP A 306 12.88 -6.98 23.03
N GLU A 307 12.86 -7.83 24.06
CA GLU A 307 13.66 -9.06 24.12
C GLU A 307 12.94 -10.24 23.49
N HIS A 308 11.68 -10.05 23.09
CA HIS A 308 10.91 -11.13 22.55
C HIS A 308 11.46 -11.58 21.20
N THR A 309 11.50 -12.90 21.00
CA THR A 309 12.05 -13.54 19.81
C THR A 309 11.55 -13.00 18.47
N PHE A 310 10.36 -12.40 18.39
CA PHE A 310 9.83 -11.80 17.15
C PHE A 310 10.79 -10.79 16.55
N TRP A 311 11.44 -10.00 17.42
CA TRP A 311 12.37 -8.95 17.02
C TRP A 311 13.77 -9.49 16.70
N SER A 312 14.11 -10.69 17.18
CA SER A 312 15.41 -11.32 16.95
C SER A 312 15.43 -12.21 15.71
N HIS A 313 14.29 -12.43 15.07
CA HIS A 313 14.32 -13.02 13.73
C HIS A 313 14.85 -11.90 12.82
N GLU A 314 16.06 -12.10 12.28
CA GLU A 314 16.32 -11.60 10.93
C GLU A 314 15.08 -11.94 10.09
N PRO A 315 14.61 -11.02 9.22
CA PRO A 315 13.42 -11.27 8.42
C PRO A 315 13.51 -12.68 7.90
N SER A 316 12.60 -13.55 8.37
CA SER A 316 12.51 -14.92 7.87
C SER A 316 12.53 -14.77 6.36
N ALA A 317 13.59 -15.26 5.74
CA ALA A 317 13.60 -15.55 4.32
C ALA A 317 12.37 -16.44 4.12
N HIS A 318 11.24 -15.86 3.73
CA HIS A 318 10.04 -16.63 3.49
C HIS A 318 10.40 -17.57 2.35
N ALA A 319 10.53 -18.84 2.75
CA ALA A 319 10.30 -20.05 2.00
C ALA A 319 10.30 -19.87 0.47
N THR A 320 11.46 -20.13 -0.12
CA THR A 320 11.47 -20.83 -1.40
C THR A 320 10.56 -22.06 -1.26
N PRO A 321 9.59 -22.29 -2.16
CA PRO A 321 8.77 -23.49 -2.09
C PRO A 321 9.68 -24.72 -2.19
N THR A 322 9.77 -25.50 -1.12
CA THR A 322 10.40 -26.82 -1.17
C THR A 322 9.57 -27.71 -2.09
N ALA A 323 10.13 -28.02 -3.26
CA ALA A 323 9.62 -29.03 -4.16
C ALA A 323 9.56 -30.41 -3.46
N PRO A 324 8.67 -31.32 -3.89
CA PRO A 324 8.57 -32.66 -3.31
C PRO A 324 9.87 -33.43 -3.54
N LYS A 325 10.28 -34.21 -2.53
CA LYS A 325 11.37 -35.20 -2.65
C LYS A 325 10.94 -36.30 -3.61
N ASP A 326 11.59 -36.38 -4.76
CA ASP A 326 11.64 -37.60 -5.57
C ASP A 326 12.82 -38.46 -5.14
N ASP A 327 12.53 -39.75 -5.01
CA ASP A 327 13.46 -40.82 -4.67
C ASP A 327 14.56 -41.00 -5.74
N HIS A 328 15.78 -41.24 -5.25
CA HIS A 328 16.88 -41.99 -5.84
C HIS A 328 16.96 -42.10 -7.37
N PHE A 329 17.97 -41.46 -7.97
CA PHE A 329 18.84 -42.10 -8.98
C PHE A 329 20.23 -41.47 -8.97
N GLU A 330 21.27 -42.32 -9.00
CA GLU A 330 22.69 -41.97 -8.96
C GLU A 330 23.16 -41.17 -10.18
N ASP A 331 24.03 -40.18 -9.94
CA ASP A 331 24.80 -39.44 -10.95
C ASP A 331 26.12 -40.16 -11.25
N PRO A 332 26.52 -40.27 -12.53
CA PRO A 332 27.92 -40.17 -12.87
C PRO A 332 28.20 -39.07 -13.92
N GLN A 333 29.06 -38.15 -13.48
CA GLN A 333 30.15 -37.48 -14.22
C GLN A 333 29.84 -36.16 -14.94
N ASN A 334 30.22 -35.07 -14.26
CA ASN A 334 31.34 -34.19 -14.60
C ASN A 334 31.51 -33.78 -16.09
N HIS A 335 30.98 -32.61 -16.47
CA HIS A 335 31.47 -31.87 -17.65
C HIS A 335 31.41 -30.34 -17.44
N THR A 336 32.61 -29.77 -17.31
CA THR A 336 33.12 -28.47 -17.81
C THR A 336 32.13 -27.38 -18.25
N SER A 337 32.26 -26.23 -17.58
CA SER A 337 31.68 -24.91 -17.89
C SER A 337 32.01 -24.40 -19.30
N SER A 338 30.97 -24.01 -20.04
CA SER A 338 31.04 -23.18 -21.24
C SER A 338 30.62 -21.76 -20.88
N SER A 339 31.52 -20.78 -21.00
CA SER A 339 31.23 -19.35 -20.83
C SER A 339 30.54 -18.80 -22.08
N SER A 340 29.24 -18.49 -21.98
CA SER A 340 28.54 -17.67 -22.98
C SER A 340 29.10 -16.24 -23.01
N PRO A 341 29.14 -15.55 -24.17
CA PRO A 341 29.60 -14.18 -24.25
C PRO A 341 28.65 -13.23 -23.51
N SER A 342 29.18 -12.48 -22.54
CA SER A 342 28.43 -11.47 -21.77
C SER A 342 28.09 -10.26 -22.64
N ILE A 343 26.82 -10.09 -22.99
CA ILE A 343 26.34 -8.89 -23.70
C ILE A 343 26.36 -7.72 -22.71
N THR A 344 26.97 -6.60 -23.10
CA THR A 344 26.93 -5.37 -22.28
C THR A 344 25.56 -4.70 -22.46
N ILE A 345 24.72 -4.76 -21.42
CA ILE A 345 23.42 -4.08 -21.38
C ILE A 345 23.63 -2.65 -20.89
N LYS A 346 23.06 -1.72 -21.64
CA LYS A 346 23.19 -0.27 -21.48
C LYS A 346 21.88 0.30 -20.96
N LEU A 347 21.93 1.02 -19.83
CA LEU A 347 20.78 1.60 -19.18
C LEU A 347 20.97 3.11 -19.01
N ALA A 348 19.91 3.88 -19.26
CA ALA A 348 19.92 5.32 -19.11
C ALA A 348 19.81 5.75 -17.65
N ASP A 349 20.60 6.75 -17.28
CA ASP A 349 20.58 7.35 -15.94
C ASP A 349 19.25 8.08 -15.65
N LEU A 350 18.82 8.05 -14.39
CA LEU A 350 17.60 8.72 -13.93
C LEU A 350 17.86 10.13 -13.36
N ASP A 351 19.08 10.42 -12.90
CA ASP A 351 19.43 11.66 -12.21
C ASP A 351 19.75 12.80 -13.20
N SER A 352 18.71 13.43 -13.73
CA SER A 352 18.83 14.60 -14.61
C SER A 352 18.52 15.94 -13.95
N GLN A 353 18.56 16.06 -12.62
CA GLN A 353 18.42 17.35 -11.93
C GLN A 353 19.74 18.08 -11.63
N LEU A 354 20.89 17.61 -12.10
CA LEU A 354 22.14 18.35 -11.96
C LEU A 354 22.55 19.01 -13.27
N ASP A 355 22.40 20.34 -13.33
CA ASP A 355 23.09 21.27 -14.24
C ASP A 355 24.62 21.27 -14.03
N SER A 356 25.24 20.09 -13.91
CA SER A 356 26.69 19.95 -13.86
C SER A 356 27.19 19.37 -15.17
N LYS A 357 28.17 20.03 -15.78
CA LYS A 357 28.80 19.69 -17.07
C LYS A 357 29.56 18.35 -17.09
N ASP A 358 29.32 17.44 -16.14
CA ASP A 358 30.17 16.26 -15.91
C ASP A 358 29.44 14.95 -15.54
N THR A 359 28.16 14.78 -15.90
CA THR A 359 27.51 13.47 -15.78
C THR A 359 27.80 12.59 -17.01
N LYS A 360 28.74 11.63 -16.86
CA LYS A 360 29.10 10.59 -17.84
C LYS A 360 28.06 9.45 -17.97
N GLY A 361 26.81 9.66 -17.53
CA GLY A 361 25.75 8.65 -17.61
C GLY A 361 25.14 8.58 -19.01
N GLU A 362 24.74 7.39 -19.46
CA GLU A 362 23.99 7.25 -20.71
C GLU A 362 22.62 7.92 -20.57
N LYS A 363 22.19 8.61 -21.62
CA LYS A 363 20.87 9.26 -21.71
C LYS A 363 20.21 8.74 -22.97
N PHE A 364 18.91 8.44 -22.92
CA PHE A 364 18.13 8.16 -24.13
C PHE A 364 17.31 9.38 -24.49
N THR A 365 17.73 10.05 -25.56
CA THR A 365 17.07 11.26 -26.07
C THR A 365 16.16 10.95 -27.25
N TRP A 366 15.30 11.91 -27.62
CA TRP A 366 14.45 11.80 -28.81
C TRP A 366 15.23 11.58 -30.11
N GLY A 367 16.47 12.08 -30.19
CA GLY A 367 17.33 11.85 -31.36
C GLY A 367 17.92 10.44 -31.45
N GLN A 368 17.92 9.67 -30.36
CA GLN A 368 18.52 8.34 -30.28
C GLN A 368 17.49 7.22 -30.23
N PHE A 369 16.34 7.46 -29.60
CA PHE A 369 15.32 6.44 -29.41
C PHE A 369 14.54 6.17 -30.71
N PRO A 370 14.58 4.94 -31.28
CA PRO A 370 13.92 4.62 -32.55
C PRO A 370 12.41 4.43 -32.34
N ILE A 371 11.70 5.56 -32.20
CA ILE A 371 10.27 5.61 -31.86
C ILE A 371 9.39 4.90 -32.90
N ASP A 372 9.79 4.87 -34.16
CA ASP A 372 9.11 4.18 -35.26
C ASP A 372 9.14 2.65 -35.10
N LYS A 373 10.16 2.12 -34.43
CA LYS A 373 10.28 0.68 -34.09
C LYS A 373 9.52 0.33 -32.82
N PHE A 374 9.40 1.27 -31.90
CA PHE A 374 8.67 1.10 -30.64
C PHE A 374 7.15 1.16 -30.82
N THR A 375 6.67 2.08 -31.67
CA THR A 375 5.26 2.36 -31.91
C THR A 375 4.65 1.53 -33.03
N ASN A 376 3.32 1.54 -33.11
CA ASN A 376 2.49 0.73 -34.02
C ASN A 376 2.71 -0.77 -33.87
N GLN A 377 2.98 -1.20 -32.64
CA GLN A 377 3.29 -2.57 -32.27
C GLN A 377 2.66 -2.91 -30.93
N THR A 378 2.48 -4.19 -30.67
CA THR A 378 2.08 -4.72 -29.36
C THR A 378 3.29 -5.33 -28.66
N TRP A 379 3.40 -5.02 -27.37
CA TRP A 379 4.41 -5.52 -26.46
C TRP A 379 3.77 -6.40 -25.40
N TYR A 380 4.44 -7.48 -25.03
CA TYR A 380 4.09 -8.30 -23.88
C TYR A 380 4.89 -7.80 -22.68
N ILE A 381 4.20 -7.55 -21.57
CA ILE A 381 4.86 -7.26 -20.30
C ILE A 381 5.36 -8.59 -19.75
N ILE A 382 6.67 -8.82 -19.78
CA ILE A 382 7.30 -10.09 -19.43
C ILE A 382 7.54 -10.17 -17.93
N SER A 383 7.99 -9.07 -17.35
CA SER A 383 8.24 -8.95 -15.92
C SER A 383 7.99 -7.53 -15.48
N SER A 384 7.52 -7.36 -14.25
CA SER A 384 7.19 -6.05 -13.69
C SER A 384 7.50 -6.02 -12.20
N SER A 385 7.82 -4.83 -11.69
CA SER A 385 7.85 -4.52 -10.25
C SER A 385 6.55 -3.87 -9.75
N LEU A 386 5.59 -3.60 -10.63
CA LEU A 386 4.34 -2.94 -10.27
C LEU A 386 3.36 -3.96 -9.65
N PRO A 387 2.94 -3.76 -8.39
CA PRO A 387 1.99 -4.67 -7.71
C PRO A 387 0.65 -4.81 -8.43
N PHE A 388 0.32 -3.84 -9.29
CA PHE A 388 -0.84 -3.90 -10.15
C PHE A 388 -0.93 -5.23 -10.90
N TRP A 389 0.19 -5.86 -11.27
CA TRP A 389 0.17 -7.07 -12.08
C TRP A 389 0.12 -8.40 -11.32
N GLU A 390 0.27 -8.42 -9.99
CA GLU A 390 0.49 -9.66 -9.21
C GLU A 390 -0.61 -10.70 -9.39
N ASN A 391 -1.86 -10.26 -9.55
CA ASN A 391 -3.02 -11.12 -9.73
C ASN A 391 -3.55 -11.16 -11.17
N LYS A 392 -2.79 -10.64 -12.13
CA LYS A 392 -3.20 -10.50 -13.54
C LYS A 392 -2.30 -11.33 -14.43
N LYS A 393 -2.81 -11.67 -15.61
CA LYS A 393 -2.05 -12.40 -16.64
C LYS A 393 -2.35 -11.85 -18.03
N ASN A 394 -1.59 -12.31 -19.00
CA ASN A 394 -1.74 -11.96 -20.41
C ASN A 394 -1.70 -10.44 -20.63
N ALA A 395 -0.80 -9.75 -19.94
CA ALA A 395 -0.70 -8.30 -20.01
C ALA A 395 0.05 -7.84 -21.27
N THR A 396 -0.64 -7.12 -22.14
CA THR A 396 -0.05 -6.53 -23.34
C THR A 396 -0.26 -5.04 -23.36
N ILE A 397 0.67 -4.31 -23.97
CA ILE A 397 0.56 -2.87 -24.22
C ILE A 397 0.79 -2.58 -25.70
N SER A 398 -0.13 -1.83 -26.31
CA SER A 398 -0.09 -1.47 -27.73
C SER A 398 0.01 0.04 -27.86
N TYR A 399 1.11 0.51 -28.45
CA TYR A 399 1.29 1.92 -28.77
C TYR A 399 0.95 2.14 -30.24
N SER A 400 0.06 3.08 -30.56
CA SER A 400 -0.30 3.42 -31.94
C SER A 400 -0.16 4.91 -32.20
N SER A 401 0.39 5.29 -33.34
CA SER A 401 0.49 6.69 -33.75
C SER A 401 -0.91 7.26 -34.05
N LEU A 402 -1.26 8.41 -33.46
CA LEU A 402 -2.59 9.01 -33.67
C LEU A 402 -2.82 9.51 -35.11
N ASP A 403 -1.75 9.93 -35.80
CA ASP A 403 -1.82 10.55 -37.13
C ASP A 403 -1.21 9.70 -38.25
N ASN A 404 -0.95 8.40 -38.02
CA ASN A 404 -0.21 7.52 -38.93
C ASN A 404 1.17 8.08 -39.37
N LYS A 405 1.74 8.99 -38.58
CA LYS A 405 3.11 9.51 -38.71
C LYS A 405 3.86 9.23 -37.41
N PRO A 406 5.17 8.90 -37.46
CA PRO A 406 5.99 8.80 -36.27
C PRO A 406 5.95 10.15 -35.54
N SER A 407 5.30 10.16 -34.38
CA SER A 407 5.25 11.30 -33.46
C SER A 407 5.39 10.72 -32.07
N GLY A 408 5.97 11.48 -31.14
CA GLY A 408 6.04 11.02 -29.75
C GLY A 408 4.67 10.99 -29.06
N VAL A 409 3.59 11.47 -29.68
CA VAL A 409 2.23 11.33 -29.16
C VAL A 409 1.64 9.99 -29.60
N MET A 410 1.23 9.17 -28.63
CA MET A 410 0.82 7.79 -28.87
C MET A 410 -0.53 7.51 -28.21
N HIS A 411 -1.37 6.73 -28.90
CA HIS A 411 -2.47 6.03 -28.26
C HIS A 411 -1.91 4.80 -27.53
N ASP A 412 -2.25 4.67 -26.26
CA ASP A 412 -1.86 3.55 -25.41
C ASP A 412 -3.10 2.69 -25.14
N LEU A 413 -3.00 1.40 -25.47
CA LEU A 413 -3.98 0.39 -25.11
C LEU A 413 -3.28 -0.75 -24.36
N VAL A 414 -3.60 -0.87 -23.08
CA VAL A 414 -3.22 -2.00 -22.24
C VAL A 414 -4.38 -2.98 -22.16
N GLU A 415 -4.10 -4.26 -22.36
CA GLU A 415 -5.08 -5.34 -22.25
C GLU A 415 -4.57 -6.47 -21.35
N TYR A 416 -5.44 -7.07 -20.54
CA TYR A 416 -5.06 -8.13 -19.59
C TYR A 416 -6.26 -8.95 -19.09
N HIS A 417 -5.99 -10.13 -18.54
CA HIS A 417 -6.98 -10.89 -17.76
C HIS A 417 -6.92 -10.49 -16.29
N GLY A 418 -8.09 -10.33 -15.68
CA GLY A 418 -8.24 -9.73 -14.35
C GLY A 418 -7.84 -10.67 -13.22
N ASN A 419 -7.84 -11.98 -13.47
CA ASN A 419 -7.42 -13.01 -12.53
C ASN A 419 -6.51 -14.03 -13.20
N LEU A 420 -5.58 -14.61 -12.44
CA LEU A 420 -4.70 -15.70 -12.88
C LEU A 420 -5.49 -16.95 -13.35
N THR A 421 -6.71 -17.15 -12.82
CA THR A 421 -7.60 -18.28 -13.15
C THR A 421 -8.52 -18.03 -14.34
N ASP A 422 -8.53 -16.83 -14.93
CA ASP A 422 -9.39 -16.53 -16.08
C ASP A 422 -9.05 -17.48 -17.26
N ASN A 423 -10.05 -17.95 -18.00
CA ASN A 423 -9.80 -18.78 -19.17
C ASN A 423 -9.18 -17.92 -20.31
N PRO A 424 -8.28 -18.45 -21.16
CA PRO A 424 -7.73 -17.70 -22.30
C PRO A 424 -8.80 -17.05 -23.21
N THR A 425 -10.00 -17.65 -23.29
CA THR A 425 -11.14 -17.13 -24.06
C THR A 425 -11.97 -16.06 -23.33
N SER A 426 -11.73 -15.84 -22.04
CA SER A 426 -12.44 -14.83 -21.23
C SER A 426 -12.14 -13.42 -21.74
N LYS A 427 -13.12 -12.52 -21.58
CA LYS A 427 -12.99 -11.12 -21.98
C LYS A 427 -11.84 -10.44 -21.20
N ARG A 428 -10.87 -9.90 -21.94
CA ARG A 428 -9.78 -9.11 -21.37
C ARG A 428 -10.27 -7.71 -20.97
N LYS A 429 -9.77 -7.22 -19.84
CA LYS A 429 -9.91 -5.84 -19.39
C LYS A 429 -9.02 -4.92 -20.24
N LYS A 430 -9.40 -3.65 -20.33
CA LYS A 430 -8.70 -2.64 -21.14
C LYS A 430 -8.43 -1.39 -20.32
N ILE A 431 -7.24 -0.83 -20.46
CA ILE A 431 -6.89 0.51 -19.99
C ILE A 431 -6.43 1.29 -21.23
N GLU A 432 -7.07 2.44 -21.47
CA GLU A 432 -6.77 3.28 -22.62
C GLU A 432 -6.27 4.65 -22.16
N GLY A 433 -5.31 5.19 -22.88
CA GLY A 433 -4.80 6.53 -22.64
C GLY A 433 -4.08 7.13 -23.84
N ILE A 434 -3.58 8.35 -23.65
CA ILE A 434 -2.76 9.07 -24.61
C ILE A 434 -1.44 9.46 -23.93
N ASP A 435 -0.33 9.02 -24.50
CA ASP A 435 1.00 9.47 -24.12
C ASP A 435 1.36 10.75 -24.86
N ARG A 436 1.81 11.75 -24.12
CA ARG A 436 2.34 12.99 -24.68
C ARG A 436 3.77 13.22 -24.23
N PRO A 437 4.70 13.56 -25.13
CA PRO A 437 6.08 13.85 -24.76
C PRO A 437 6.19 14.97 -23.75
N LYS A 438 7.05 14.77 -22.75
CA LYS A 438 7.41 15.81 -21.79
C LYS A 438 8.54 16.63 -22.37
N GLY A 439 8.18 17.67 -23.12
CA GLY A 439 9.15 18.57 -23.75
C GLY A 439 8.93 18.84 -25.22
N ASP A 440 9.87 19.55 -25.84
CA ASP A 440 9.86 19.79 -27.29
C ASP A 440 10.58 18.64 -27.99
N GLN A 441 9.82 17.79 -28.69
CA GLN A 441 10.35 16.68 -29.49
C GLN A 441 11.34 17.13 -30.59
N LYS A 442 11.31 18.42 -30.96
CA LYS A 442 12.26 18.97 -31.95
C LYS A 442 13.66 19.17 -31.36
N ASP A 443 13.79 19.21 -30.04
CA ASP A 443 15.09 19.20 -29.37
C ASP A 443 15.58 17.75 -29.24
N SER A 444 16.46 17.36 -30.16
CA SER A 444 17.03 16.00 -30.21
C SER A 444 17.86 15.63 -28.97
N ASN A 445 18.21 16.60 -28.13
CA ASN A 445 18.96 16.39 -26.89
C ASN A 445 18.07 16.18 -25.65
N GLN A 446 16.76 16.38 -25.78
CA GLN A 446 15.84 16.17 -24.67
C GLN A 446 15.57 14.67 -24.45
N LEU A 447 15.42 14.27 -23.18
CA LEU A 447 15.10 12.90 -22.79
C LEU A 447 13.78 12.41 -23.42
N ALA A 448 13.77 11.16 -23.86
CA ALA A 448 12.58 10.48 -24.34
C ALA A 448 11.67 10.12 -23.16
N GLU A 449 10.82 11.07 -22.77
CA GLU A 449 9.87 10.95 -21.66
C GLU A 449 8.45 11.24 -22.11
N TRP A 450 7.49 10.54 -21.50
CA TRP A 450 6.07 10.72 -21.76
C TRP A 450 5.30 10.99 -20.48
N ARG A 451 4.19 11.71 -20.67
CA ARG A 451 3.08 11.77 -19.73
C ARG A 451 1.90 11.06 -20.34
N TRP A 452 1.56 9.92 -19.78
CA TRP A 452 0.32 9.21 -20.04
C TRP A 452 -0.85 9.95 -19.39
N LYS A 453 -1.99 9.99 -20.08
CA LYS A 453 -3.28 10.49 -19.59
C LYS A 453 -4.37 9.50 -19.94
N GLY A 454 -5.13 9.03 -18.95
CA GLY A 454 -6.21 8.07 -19.19
C GLY A 454 -7.33 8.62 -20.08
N LYS A 455 -8.08 7.73 -20.72
CA LYS A 455 -9.29 8.04 -21.49
C LYS A 455 -10.55 7.64 -20.72
N GLY A 456 -11.68 8.24 -21.09
CA GLY A 456 -12.99 7.93 -20.50
C GLY A 456 -13.03 8.23 -18.99
N LEU A 457 -13.37 7.21 -18.19
CA LEU A 457 -13.42 7.28 -16.73
C LEU A 457 -12.03 7.53 -16.10
N LEU A 458 -10.94 7.21 -16.80
CA LEU A 458 -9.57 7.39 -16.32
C LEU A 458 -8.97 8.78 -16.64
N ARG A 459 -9.77 9.73 -17.17
CA ARG A 459 -9.28 11.04 -17.64
C ARG A 459 -8.58 11.92 -16.60
N LEU A 460 -8.82 11.65 -15.32
CA LEU A 460 -8.18 12.34 -14.20
C LEU A 460 -6.83 11.72 -13.81
N LEU A 461 -6.54 10.52 -14.29
CA LEU A 461 -5.29 9.81 -14.02
C LEU A 461 -4.21 10.20 -15.03
N SER A 462 -2.98 10.31 -14.53
CA SER A 462 -1.79 10.48 -15.36
C SER A 462 -0.59 9.79 -14.74
N SER A 463 0.34 9.35 -15.59
CA SER A 463 1.59 8.73 -15.18
C SER A 463 2.73 9.27 -16.05
N ASP A 464 3.84 9.62 -15.43
CA ASP A 464 5.06 10.00 -16.13
C ASP A 464 5.96 8.78 -16.26
N TRP A 465 6.42 8.49 -17.47
CA TRP A 465 7.26 7.32 -17.72
C TRP A 465 8.30 7.59 -18.81
N ARG A 466 9.33 6.74 -18.85
CA ARG A 466 10.41 6.83 -19.86
C ARG A 466 11.00 5.45 -20.16
N VAL A 467 11.69 5.35 -21.28
CA VAL A 467 12.51 4.17 -21.61
C VAL A 467 13.89 4.32 -20.97
N ILE A 468 14.32 3.29 -20.25
CA ILE A 468 15.63 3.26 -19.58
C ILE A 468 16.55 2.16 -20.10
N GLY A 469 16.08 1.30 -21.01
CA GLY A 469 16.86 0.27 -21.69
C GLY A 469 16.13 -0.20 -22.93
N TYR A 470 16.82 -0.51 -24.03
CA TYR A 470 16.20 -1.19 -25.17
C TYR A 470 17.22 -1.93 -26.05
N ASN A 471 16.72 -2.94 -26.76
CA ASN A 471 17.29 -3.46 -28.00
C ASN A 471 16.16 -3.53 -29.02
N LEU A 472 16.31 -2.83 -30.15
CA LEU A 472 15.32 -2.80 -31.22
C LEU A 472 16.04 -3.08 -32.54
N ALA A 473 15.59 -4.09 -33.28
CA ALA A 473 16.21 -4.51 -34.54
C ALA A 473 16.36 -3.33 -35.52
N GLY A 474 17.59 -3.10 -36.00
CA GLY A 474 17.92 -2.02 -36.95
C GLY A 474 18.10 -0.63 -36.33
N SER A 475 18.41 -0.53 -35.04
CA SER A 475 18.65 0.74 -34.32
C SER A 475 20.07 1.31 -34.45
N SER A 476 20.91 0.80 -35.37
CA SER A 476 22.25 1.36 -35.63
C SER A 476 22.13 2.72 -36.36
N SER A 477 22.25 3.81 -35.60
CA SER A 477 22.28 5.16 -36.16
C SER A 477 23.69 5.64 -36.55
N ASN A 478 24.72 4.78 -36.57
CA ASN A 478 26.08 5.15 -36.95
C ASN A 478 26.79 4.03 -37.75
N HIS A 479 27.41 4.45 -38.84
CA HIS A 479 27.98 3.67 -39.95
C HIS A 479 29.19 2.74 -39.65
N GLU A 480 29.43 2.29 -38.41
CA GLU A 480 30.62 1.47 -38.10
C GLU A 480 30.40 0.23 -37.21
N ASP A 481 29.15 -0.12 -36.83
CA ASP A 481 28.92 -1.24 -35.90
C ASP A 481 27.66 -2.07 -36.23
N ASP A 482 27.42 -2.34 -37.52
CA ASP A 482 26.27 -3.11 -38.05
C ASP A 482 26.21 -4.60 -37.62
N ASN A 483 27.08 -5.03 -36.70
CA ASN A 483 27.11 -6.40 -36.18
C ASN A 483 26.58 -6.56 -34.73
N LYS A 484 25.96 -5.53 -34.13
CA LYS A 484 25.55 -5.55 -32.70
C LYS A 484 24.07 -5.77 -32.37
N THR A 485 23.13 -5.76 -33.32
CA THR A 485 21.69 -5.99 -33.01
C THR A 485 21.23 -7.42 -33.32
N SER A 486 21.98 -8.44 -32.91
CA SER A 486 21.65 -9.86 -33.17
C SER A 486 20.71 -10.50 -32.14
N GLY A 487 20.22 -9.72 -31.16
CA GLY A 487 19.33 -10.18 -30.09
C GLY A 487 17.85 -9.85 -30.32
N PRO A 488 16.94 -10.47 -29.55
CA PRO A 488 15.51 -10.19 -29.63
C PRO A 488 15.19 -8.75 -29.21
N ASP A 489 14.07 -8.24 -29.73
CA ASP A 489 13.53 -6.94 -29.34
C ASP A 489 13.08 -6.95 -27.87
N TRP A 490 13.60 -6.02 -27.08
CA TRP A 490 13.18 -5.80 -25.69
C TRP A 490 13.26 -4.32 -25.32
N VAL A 491 12.45 -3.91 -24.34
CA VAL A 491 12.42 -2.55 -23.81
C VAL A 491 12.25 -2.61 -22.30
N ILE A 492 12.92 -1.72 -21.58
CA ILE A 492 12.73 -1.51 -20.14
C ILE A 492 12.15 -0.11 -19.96
N THR A 493 10.97 -0.04 -19.38
CA THR A 493 10.31 1.23 -19.04
C THR A 493 10.40 1.49 -17.54
N PHE A 494 10.53 2.76 -17.19
CA PHE A 494 10.49 3.25 -15.82
C PHE A 494 9.29 4.18 -15.65
N PHE A 495 8.48 3.92 -14.63
CA PHE A 495 7.29 4.67 -14.26
C PHE A 495 7.55 5.43 -12.98
N ARG A 496 7.21 6.73 -12.97
CA ARG A 496 7.20 7.52 -11.75
C ARG A 496 6.00 7.14 -10.89
N GLN A 497 6.17 7.34 -9.58
CA GLN A 497 5.07 7.22 -8.63
C GLN A 497 3.91 8.13 -9.04
N THR A 498 2.71 7.58 -8.94
CA THR A 498 1.44 8.30 -9.05
C THR A 498 0.67 8.20 -7.75
N LEU A 499 -0.51 8.82 -7.67
CA LEU A 499 -1.41 8.67 -6.52
C LEU A 499 -1.90 7.22 -6.33
N PHE A 500 -1.82 6.37 -7.36
CA PHE A 500 -2.42 5.02 -7.35
C PHE A 500 -1.43 3.89 -7.61
N THR A 501 -0.21 4.21 -8.04
CA THR A 501 0.83 3.23 -8.35
C THR A 501 2.18 3.70 -7.81
N PRO A 502 2.98 2.81 -7.20
CA PRO A 502 4.34 3.15 -6.80
C PRO A 502 5.22 3.42 -8.04
N VAL A 503 6.47 3.83 -7.79
CA VAL A 503 7.51 3.75 -8.83
C VAL A 503 7.60 2.31 -9.31
N GLY A 504 7.82 2.10 -10.60
CA GLY A 504 7.95 0.74 -11.12
C GLY A 504 8.72 0.66 -12.42
N ILE A 505 9.03 -0.57 -12.78
CA ILE A 505 9.75 -0.97 -13.97
C ILE A 505 9.00 -2.12 -14.61
N ASP A 506 8.85 -2.05 -15.93
CA ASP A 506 8.44 -3.19 -16.73
C ASP A 506 9.54 -3.58 -17.72
N ILE A 507 9.63 -4.89 -18.01
CA ILE A 507 10.41 -5.45 -19.12
C ILE A 507 9.43 -5.92 -20.19
N TYR A 508 9.57 -5.38 -21.39
CA TYR A 508 8.76 -5.71 -22.56
C TYR A 508 9.50 -6.60 -23.54
N ALA A 509 8.77 -7.47 -24.24
CA ALA A 509 9.25 -8.21 -25.39
C ALA A 509 8.15 -8.39 -26.45
N ARG A 510 8.52 -8.86 -27.65
CA ARG A 510 7.59 -9.02 -28.79
C ARG A 510 6.68 -10.24 -28.68
N SER A 511 7.10 -11.24 -27.94
CA SER A 511 6.29 -12.38 -27.54
C SER A 511 6.73 -12.88 -26.16
N PRO A 512 5.88 -13.62 -25.43
CA PRO A 512 6.23 -14.19 -24.12
C PRO A 512 7.48 -15.08 -24.15
N THR A 513 7.76 -15.69 -25.31
CA THR A 513 8.88 -16.63 -25.52
C THR A 513 10.08 -16.00 -26.23
N SER A 514 9.97 -14.74 -26.68
CA SER A 514 11.03 -14.07 -27.45
C SER A 514 12.22 -13.60 -26.61
N LEU A 515 12.10 -13.55 -25.28
CA LEU A 515 13.17 -13.14 -24.37
C LEU A 515 13.76 -14.38 -23.67
N PRO A 516 14.95 -14.89 -24.09
CA PRO A 516 15.58 -16.03 -23.45
C PRO A 516 15.83 -15.79 -21.96
N ALA A 517 15.70 -16.84 -21.14
CA ALA A 517 15.91 -16.74 -19.70
C ALA A 517 17.29 -16.18 -19.32
N GLU A 518 18.34 -16.57 -20.05
CA GLU A 518 19.70 -16.04 -19.85
C GLU A 518 19.78 -14.52 -20.11
N LEU A 519 19.17 -14.05 -21.21
CA LEU A 519 19.14 -12.62 -21.53
C LEU A 519 18.31 -11.84 -20.51
N LYS A 520 17.19 -12.41 -20.05
CA LYS A 520 16.38 -11.81 -19.00
C LYS A 520 17.16 -11.64 -17.69
N GLU A 521 17.92 -12.66 -17.27
CA GLU A 521 18.77 -12.55 -16.08
C GLU A 521 19.86 -11.50 -16.27
N GLN A 522 20.44 -11.38 -17.46
CA GLN A 522 21.39 -10.29 -17.77
C GLN A 522 20.71 -8.90 -17.64
N LEU A 523 19.46 -8.74 -18.09
CA LEU A 523 18.69 -7.49 -17.93
C LEU A 523 18.43 -7.17 -16.46
N LEU A 524 18.01 -8.16 -15.67
CA LEU A 524 17.82 -8.00 -14.23
C LEU A 524 19.14 -7.65 -13.53
N GLN A 525 20.25 -8.28 -13.90
CA GLN A 525 21.56 -7.98 -13.35
C GLN A 525 22.02 -6.55 -13.70
N ALA A 526 21.74 -6.09 -14.92
CA ALA A 526 22.02 -4.71 -15.31
C ALA A 526 21.21 -3.71 -14.47
N LEU A 527 19.93 -4.02 -14.20
CA LEU A 527 19.08 -3.21 -13.31
C LEU A 527 19.61 -3.21 -11.87
N ARG A 528 20.05 -4.36 -11.33
CA ARG A 528 20.65 -4.43 -9.96
C ARG A 528 21.91 -3.56 -9.85
N ASN A 529 22.68 -3.48 -10.93
CA ASN A 529 23.93 -2.71 -10.99
C ASN A 529 23.73 -1.25 -11.42
N HIS A 530 22.48 -0.80 -11.58
CA HIS A 530 22.19 0.56 -12.02
C HIS A 530 22.63 1.59 -10.96
N SER A 531 23.13 2.75 -11.40
CA SER A 531 23.66 3.81 -10.51
C SER A 531 22.60 4.46 -9.61
N SER A 532 21.36 4.53 -10.10
CA SER A 532 20.21 5.00 -9.31
C SER A 532 19.71 3.92 -8.36
N ASP A 533 19.78 4.21 -7.05
CA ASP A 533 19.26 3.35 -5.97
C ASP A 533 17.77 3.02 -6.13
N VAL A 534 17.01 3.92 -6.78
CA VAL A 534 15.59 3.70 -7.08
C VAL A 534 15.41 2.56 -8.08
N VAL A 535 16.25 2.48 -9.12
CA VAL A 535 16.16 1.41 -10.13
C VAL A 535 16.65 0.09 -9.55
N SER A 536 17.79 0.10 -8.86
CA SER A 536 18.40 -1.12 -8.34
C SER A 536 17.54 -1.79 -7.26
N SER A 537 16.90 -1.01 -6.38
CA SER A 537 16.01 -1.53 -5.34
C SER A 537 14.73 -2.19 -5.88
N LEU A 538 14.21 -1.74 -7.03
CA LEU A 538 12.99 -2.30 -7.64
C LEU A 538 13.17 -3.73 -8.17
N VAL A 539 14.40 -4.18 -8.41
CA VAL A 539 14.64 -5.55 -8.90
C VAL A 539 14.20 -6.60 -7.89
N GLY A 540 14.29 -6.30 -6.59
CA GLY A 540 13.84 -7.20 -5.53
C GLY A 540 12.33 -7.47 -5.54
N SER A 541 11.53 -6.59 -6.14
CA SER A 541 10.08 -6.76 -6.27
C SER A 541 9.63 -7.15 -7.68
N MET A 542 10.56 -7.41 -8.61
CA MET A 542 10.20 -7.85 -9.96
C MET A 542 9.72 -9.30 -9.98
N PHE A 543 8.59 -9.53 -10.65
CA PHE A 543 8.00 -10.86 -10.85
C PHE A 543 7.57 -11.06 -12.31
N ASP A 544 7.34 -12.31 -12.67
CA ASP A 544 7.01 -12.71 -14.03
C ASP A 544 5.51 -12.63 -14.28
N ILE A 545 5.15 -12.05 -15.41
CA ILE A 545 3.75 -12.02 -15.83
C ILE A 545 3.44 -13.31 -16.57
N THR A 546 2.42 -14.02 -16.11
CA THR A 546 1.99 -15.25 -16.78
C THR A 546 1.36 -14.91 -18.12
N HIS A 547 1.73 -15.66 -19.18
CA HIS A 547 1.10 -15.58 -20.50
C HIS A 547 0.70 -16.98 -20.96
N ASP A 548 -0.59 -17.20 -21.14
CA ASP A 548 -1.19 -18.48 -21.57
C ASP A 548 -2.15 -18.32 -22.77
N LEU A 549 -2.10 -17.16 -23.43
CA LEU A 549 -2.75 -16.96 -24.72
C LEU A 549 -2.07 -17.82 -25.81
N PRO A 550 -2.87 -18.40 -26.73
CA PRO A 550 -2.37 -19.28 -27.80
C PRO A 550 -1.52 -18.57 -28.86
#